data_AF-A0A533W3P9-F1
#
_entry.id   AF-A0A533W3P9-F1
#
_cell.length_a   1.000
_cell.length_b   1.000
_cell.length_c   1.000
_cell.angle_alpha   90.00
_cell.angle_beta   90.00
_cell.angle_gamma   90.00
#
_symmetry.space_group_name_H-M   'P 1'
#
loop_
_entity.id
_entity.type
_entity.pdbx_description
1 polymer ?
#
loop_
_entity_poly.entity_id
_entity_poly.type
_entity_poly.pdbx_seq_one_letter_code
_entity_poly.pdbx_strand_id
1 'polypeptide(L)'
;MLNLVGAVSVAGYASFSGVYVAMHDSESDGRVALHLGTRVRKNHTSARDAFKSVGVSPAALWSREGLEINLEGLPQRRKAAKFSSKPRFEAKVALLKFFPSMPLTLLEALANGGTRGVVIEGTGLGHVNSKSIPFIRRFTEHGGLVCMASQCINGRVSM
;
A
#
# COMPACT_ATOMS: atom_id res chain seq x y z
N MET A 1 -4.09 24.62 -3.57
CA MET A 1 -2.81 24.95 -2.86
C MET A 1 -2.70 24.28 -1.49
N LEU A 2 -3.82 23.90 -0.85
CA LEU A 2 -3.86 23.32 0.49
C LEU A 2 -2.91 22.11 0.70
N ASN A 3 -2.93 21.12 -0.20
CA ASN A 3 -2.08 19.92 -0.08
C ASN A 3 -0.59 20.26 0.06
N LEU A 4 -0.07 21.16 -0.78
CA LEU A 4 1.33 21.54 -0.75
C LEU A 4 1.68 22.26 0.55
N VAL A 5 0.84 23.21 0.97
CA VAL A 5 1.04 23.95 2.23
C VAL A 5 1.03 22.98 3.41
N GLY A 6 0.06 22.06 3.45
CA GLY A 6 -0.02 21.05 4.52
C GLY A 6 1.16 20.09 4.53
N ALA A 7 1.55 19.57 3.37
CA ALA A 7 2.70 18.67 3.26
C ALA A 7 3.99 19.33 3.74
N VAL A 8 4.28 20.56 3.30
CA VAL A 8 5.48 21.30 3.70
C VAL A 8 5.42 21.68 5.18
N SER A 9 4.26 22.09 5.69
CA SER A 9 4.09 22.40 7.11
C SER A 9 4.37 21.18 8.00
N VAL A 10 3.83 20.01 7.65
CA VAL A 10 4.08 18.77 8.37
C VAL A 10 5.56 18.37 8.27
N ALA A 11 6.17 18.43 7.08
CA ALA A 11 7.59 18.13 6.91
C ALA A 11 8.51 19.08 7.71
N GLY A 12 8.13 20.36 7.81
CA GLY A 12 8.86 21.38 8.54
C GLY A 12 8.75 21.22 10.05
N TYR A 13 7.54 20.98 10.58
CA TYR A 13 7.23 21.21 11.99
C TYR A 13 6.72 19.99 12.76
N ALA A 14 6.33 18.88 12.11
CA ALA A 14 5.82 17.72 12.83
C ALA A 14 6.90 17.08 13.73
N SER A 15 6.44 16.53 14.86
CA SER A 15 7.26 15.82 15.85
C SER A 15 7.53 14.36 15.49
N PHE A 16 6.94 13.86 14.41
CA PHE A 16 7.10 12.50 13.91
C PHE A 16 7.86 12.44 12.58
N SER A 17 8.29 11.23 12.20
CA SER A 17 9.02 10.93 10.99
C SER A 17 8.47 9.67 10.32
N GLY A 18 8.59 9.59 9.00
CA GLY A 18 8.07 8.48 8.22
C GLY A 18 7.79 8.89 6.78
N VAL A 19 7.18 7.98 6.03
CA VAL A 19 6.72 8.22 4.66
C VAL A 19 5.20 8.34 4.69
N TYR A 20 4.69 9.46 4.19
CA TYR A 20 3.26 9.79 4.22
C TYR A 20 2.78 10.31 2.86
N VAL A 21 1.50 10.14 2.60
CA VAL A 21 0.77 10.84 1.54
C VAL A 21 -0.09 11.92 2.19
N ALA A 22 0.11 13.17 1.79
CA ALA A 22 -0.62 14.34 2.29
C ALA A 22 -1.63 14.81 1.24
N MET A 23 -2.92 14.56 1.46
CA MET A 23 -4.00 14.89 0.51
C MET A 23 -5.22 15.42 1.26
N HIS A 24 -6.21 15.99 0.56
CA HIS A 24 -7.40 16.52 1.24
C HIS A 24 -8.10 15.42 2.03
N ASP A 25 -8.57 15.76 3.23
CA ASP A 25 -9.39 14.87 4.06
C ASP A 25 -10.82 14.72 3.52
N SER A 26 -11.34 15.79 2.93
CA SER A 26 -12.69 15.91 2.34
C SER A 26 -12.65 16.65 1.00
N GLU A 27 -13.79 16.84 0.35
CA GLU A 27 -13.86 17.65 -0.87
C GLU A 27 -13.59 19.14 -0.66
N SER A 28 -13.63 19.62 0.59
CA SER A 28 -13.43 21.02 0.95
C SER A 28 -11.96 21.37 1.23
N ASP A 29 -11.60 22.64 1.06
CA ASP A 29 -10.27 23.17 1.34
C ASP A 29 -9.99 23.39 2.85
N GLY A 30 -10.51 22.50 3.71
CA GLY A 30 -10.42 22.65 5.17
C GLY A 30 -9.20 21.97 5.80
N ARG A 31 -8.94 20.71 5.45
CA ARG A 31 -7.91 19.89 6.11
C ARG A 31 -7.18 18.97 5.13
N VAL A 32 -5.96 18.61 5.50
CA VAL A 32 -5.11 17.63 4.82
C VAL A 32 -4.95 16.42 5.72
N ALA A 33 -5.34 15.24 5.24
CA ALA A 33 -5.07 13.96 5.89
C ALA A 33 -3.66 13.47 5.54
N LEU A 34 -2.94 13.00 6.56
CA LEU A 34 -1.62 12.41 6.44
C LEU A 34 -1.77 10.90 6.53
N HIS A 35 -1.78 10.22 5.39
CA HIS A 35 -1.89 8.76 5.36
C HIS A 35 -0.50 8.11 5.45
N LEU A 36 -0.36 7.03 6.23
CA LEU A 36 0.87 6.22 6.20
C LEU A 36 1.10 5.70 4.78
N GLY A 37 2.31 5.85 4.24
CA GLY A 37 2.62 5.51 2.85
C GLY A 37 2.38 4.04 2.47
N THR A 38 2.43 3.13 3.45
CA THR A 38 2.15 1.69 3.28
C THR A 38 0.70 1.30 3.58
N ARG A 39 -0.14 2.25 3.99
CA ARG A 39 -1.55 2.04 4.36
C ARG A 39 -2.48 3.01 3.64
N VAL A 40 -2.11 3.50 2.47
CA VAL A 40 -2.91 4.45 1.68
C VAL A 40 -3.27 3.85 0.32
N ARG A 41 -4.49 4.12 -0.14
CA ARG A 41 -4.95 3.75 -1.49
C ARG A 41 -5.73 4.88 -2.11
N LYS A 42 -5.58 5.07 -3.42
CA LYS A 42 -6.45 5.94 -4.21
C LYS A 42 -7.75 5.19 -4.52
N ASN A 43 -8.83 5.59 -3.88
CA ASN A 43 -10.14 4.94 -3.95
C ASN A 43 -11.14 5.68 -4.84
N HIS A 44 -10.84 6.91 -5.24
CA HIS A 44 -11.66 7.68 -6.16
C HIS A 44 -10.83 8.14 -7.37
N THR A 45 -11.42 8.19 -8.55
CA THR A 45 -10.73 8.55 -9.80
C THR A 45 -10.44 10.06 -9.89
N SER A 46 -11.40 10.90 -9.47
CA SER A 46 -11.34 12.37 -9.59
C SER A 46 -11.45 13.20 -8.30
N ALA A 47 -12.10 12.71 -7.23
CA ALA A 47 -12.36 13.50 -6.01
C ALA A 47 -11.06 13.99 -5.33
N ARG A 48 -11.16 15.12 -4.62
CA ARG A 48 -10.01 15.70 -3.91
C ARG A 48 -9.54 14.84 -2.74
N ASP A 49 -10.48 14.16 -2.08
CA ASP A 49 -10.26 13.21 -0.99
C ASP A 49 -10.08 11.77 -1.50
N ALA A 50 -9.59 11.61 -2.73
CA ALA A 50 -9.43 10.31 -3.38
C ALA A 50 -8.55 9.32 -2.61
N PHE A 51 -7.64 9.79 -1.76
CA PHE A 51 -6.75 8.93 -0.99
C PHE A 51 -7.36 8.63 0.38
N LYS A 52 -7.41 7.35 0.74
CA LYS A 52 -7.93 6.89 2.03
C LYS A 52 -6.93 5.96 2.71
N SER A 53 -6.87 6.05 4.03
CA SER A 53 -6.15 5.07 4.84
C SER A 53 -6.89 3.73 4.84
N VAL A 54 -6.17 2.62 4.71
CA VAL A 54 -6.73 1.27 4.65
C VAL A 54 -6.37 0.49 5.91
N GLY A 55 -7.39 0.10 6.67
CA GLY A 55 -7.25 -0.68 7.91
C GLY A 55 -6.66 0.08 9.10
N VAL A 56 -6.48 1.40 8.98
CA VAL A 56 -6.03 2.33 10.04
C VAL A 56 -6.61 3.71 9.79
N SER A 57 -6.65 4.56 10.81
CA SER A 57 -6.93 5.99 10.65
C SER A 57 -5.77 6.70 9.92
N PRO A 58 -5.98 7.88 9.30
CA PRO A 58 -4.88 8.78 8.96
C PRO A 58 -3.96 8.98 10.16
N ALA A 59 -2.65 9.14 9.94
CA ALA A 59 -1.67 9.36 11.00
C ALA A 59 -1.87 10.69 11.70
N ALA A 60 -2.26 11.71 10.95
CA ALA A 60 -2.54 13.05 11.44
C ALA A 60 -3.50 13.78 10.50
N LEU A 61 -4.11 14.86 11.00
CA LEU A 61 -4.86 15.84 10.23
C LEU A 61 -4.22 17.20 10.40
N TRP A 62 -3.86 17.84 9.29
CA TRP A 62 -3.31 19.17 9.27
C TRP A 62 -4.37 20.17 8.79
N SER A 63 -4.44 21.32 9.46
CA SER A 63 -5.24 22.47 9.05
C SER A 63 -4.45 23.76 9.32
N ARG A 64 -5.06 24.92 9.04
CA ARG A 64 -4.41 26.21 9.34
C ARG A 64 -4.34 26.50 10.84
N GLU A 65 -5.19 25.84 11.61
CA GLU A 65 -5.27 25.93 13.07
C GLU A 65 -4.22 25.06 13.77
N GLY A 66 -3.69 24.04 13.08
CA GLY A 66 -2.62 23.21 13.63
C GLY A 66 -2.56 21.80 13.07
N LEU A 67 -1.91 20.91 13.84
CA LEU A 67 -1.73 19.51 13.51
C LEU A 67 -2.32 18.64 14.62
N GLU A 68 -3.32 17.83 14.27
CA GLU A 68 -3.92 16.81 15.13
C GLU A 68 -3.28 15.45 14.82
N ILE A 69 -2.69 14.79 15.82
CA ILE A 69 -2.04 13.48 15.64
C ILE A 69 -3.03 12.39 16.08
N ASN A 70 -3.37 11.48 15.17
CA ASN A 70 -4.43 10.49 15.36
C ASN A 70 -3.89 9.09 15.67
N LEU A 71 -2.63 8.80 15.33
CA LEU A 71 -2.01 7.50 15.58
C LEU A 71 -0.97 7.60 16.69
N GLU A 72 -1.07 6.68 17.65
CA GLU A 72 -0.06 6.48 18.67
C GLU A 72 1.18 5.77 18.10
N GLY A 73 2.32 5.93 18.77
CA GLY A 73 3.54 5.19 18.45
C GLY A 73 4.20 5.57 17.11
N LEU A 74 3.85 6.72 16.52
CA LEU A 74 4.54 7.21 15.34
C LEU A 74 6.05 7.42 15.65
N PRO A 75 6.97 7.06 14.73
CA PRO A 75 8.39 7.25 14.98
C PRO A 75 8.71 8.71 15.24
N GLN A 76 9.25 9.02 16.42
CA GLN A 76 9.63 10.39 16.75
C GLN A 76 10.68 10.93 15.78
N ARG A 77 10.55 12.21 15.44
CA ARG A 77 11.55 12.92 14.65
C ARG A 77 12.82 13.05 15.49
N ARG A 78 13.84 12.27 15.13
CA ARG A 78 15.16 12.31 15.80
C ARG A 78 16.09 13.27 15.06
N LYS A 79 16.96 13.96 15.81
CA LYS A 79 18.12 14.63 15.22
C LYS A 79 19.11 13.57 14.73
N ALA A 80 19.47 13.63 13.44
CA ALA A 80 20.59 12.91 12.84
C ALA A 80 20.72 11.42 13.19
N ALA A 81 19.66 10.62 12.96
CA ALA A 81 19.88 9.18 12.80
C ALA A 81 20.68 8.94 11.51
N LYS A 82 21.63 7.98 11.52
CA LYS A 82 22.29 7.53 10.28
C LYS A 82 21.21 6.98 9.34
N PHE A 83 20.85 7.78 8.33
CA PHE A 83 19.96 7.35 7.27
C PHE A 83 20.65 6.23 6.48
N SER A 84 19.99 5.09 6.36
CA SER A 84 20.47 3.95 5.57
C SER A 84 19.49 3.73 4.42
N SER A 85 19.90 4.10 3.21
CA SER A 85 19.15 3.80 2.01
C SER A 85 19.27 2.31 1.67
N LYS A 86 18.14 1.66 1.36
CA LYS A 86 18.09 0.31 0.79
C LYS A 86 17.54 0.34 -0.64
N PRO A 87 18.31 0.83 -1.64
CA PRO A 87 17.80 1.09 -2.99
C PRO A 87 17.73 -0.16 -3.88
N ARG A 88 18.02 -1.36 -3.33
CA ARG A 88 17.99 -2.60 -4.11
C ARG A 88 16.56 -3.13 -4.16
N PHE A 89 15.96 -3.10 -5.34
CA PHE A 89 14.64 -3.65 -5.62
C PHE A 89 14.74 -4.73 -6.69
N GLU A 90 14.01 -5.83 -6.52
CA GLU A 90 13.81 -6.83 -7.57
C GLU A 90 12.70 -6.34 -8.49
N ALA A 91 13.02 -6.13 -9.77
CA ALA A 91 12.08 -5.61 -10.76
C ALA A 91 11.20 -6.71 -11.37
N LYS A 92 11.62 -7.98 -11.30
CA LYS A 92 10.90 -9.13 -11.86
C LYS A 92 9.79 -9.61 -10.92
N VAL A 93 8.93 -8.69 -10.49
CA VAL A 93 7.78 -8.97 -9.61
C VAL A 93 6.49 -8.58 -10.31
N ALA A 94 5.46 -9.43 -10.20
CA ALA A 94 4.15 -9.20 -10.78
C ALA A 94 3.06 -9.01 -9.72
N LEU A 95 2.04 -8.21 -10.05
CA LEU A 95 0.75 -8.19 -9.35
C LEU A 95 -0.27 -8.92 -10.22
N LEU A 96 -0.83 -10.02 -9.71
CA LEU A 96 -1.83 -10.82 -10.41
C LEU A 96 -3.17 -10.72 -9.70
N LYS A 97 -4.15 -10.07 -10.33
CA LYS A 97 -5.52 -10.09 -9.85
C LYS A 97 -6.23 -11.35 -10.33
N PHE A 98 -6.59 -12.22 -9.39
CA PHE A 98 -7.32 -13.45 -9.71
C PHE A 98 -8.76 -13.13 -10.13
N PHE A 99 -9.34 -13.93 -11.01
CA PHE A 99 -10.76 -13.82 -11.36
C PHE A 99 -11.35 -15.20 -11.71
N PRO A 100 -12.68 -15.38 -11.60
CA PRO A 100 -13.32 -16.62 -12.03
C PRO A 100 -12.96 -16.97 -13.47
N SER A 101 -12.66 -18.24 -13.72
CA SER A 101 -12.24 -18.74 -15.04
C SER A 101 -10.93 -18.13 -15.57
N MET A 102 -10.09 -17.55 -14.69
CA MET A 102 -8.74 -17.14 -15.08
C MET A 102 -7.96 -18.31 -15.69
N PRO A 103 -7.46 -18.18 -16.93
CA PRO A 103 -6.76 -19.26 -17.61
C PRO A 103 -5.41 -19.53 -16.94
N LEU A 104 -5.06 -20.81 -16.81
CA LEU A 104 -3.81 -21.25 -16.16
C LEU A 104 -2.57 -20.82 -16.95
N THR A 105 -2.72 -20.57 -18.25
CA THR A 105 -1.66 -20.05 -19.12
C THR A 105 -1.12 -18.69 -18.66
N LEU A 106 -1.92 -17.89 -17.94
CA LEU A 106 -1.42 -16.65 -17.32
C LEU A 106 -0.42 -16.93 -16.19
N LEU A 107 -0.65 -17.97 -15.39
CA LEU A 107 0.28 -18.40 -14.34
C LEU A 107 1.54 -19.01 -14.94
N GLU A 108 1.40 -19.78 -16.01
CA GLU A 108 2.53 -20.32 -16.78
C GLU A 108 3.39 -19.23 -17.38
N ALA A 109 2.76 -18.21 -17.99
CA ALA A 109 3.47 -17.07 -18.56
C ALA A 109 4.30 -16.33 -17.50
N LEU A 110 3.77 -16.18 -16.28
CA LEU A 110 4.52 -15.59 -15.17
C LEU A 110 5.73 -16.46 -14.78
N ALA A 111 5.53 -17.76 -14.62
CA ALA A 111 6.60 -18.69 -14.24
C ALA A 111 7.72 -18.76 -15.30
N ASN A 112 7.34 -18.83 -16.58
CA ASN A 112 8.28 -18.97 -17.69
C ASN A 112 8.91 -17.62 -18.10
N GLY A 113 8.25 -16.50 -17.79
CA GLY A 113 8.69 -15.13 -18.13
C GLY A 113 9.82 -14.59 -17.28
N GLY A 114 10.44 -15.41 -16.44
CA GLY A 114 11.53 -15.00 -15.54
C GLY A 114 11.06 -14.20 -14.31
N THR A 115 9.76 -14.21 -14.01
CA THR A 115 9.22 -13.60 -12.79
C THR A 115 9.83 -14.26 -11.57
N ARG A 116 10.32 -13.45 -10.62
CA ARG A 116 10.93 -13.90 -9.36
C ARG A 116 10.00 -13.77 -8.17
N GLY A 117 8.97 -12.93 -8.26
CA GLY A 117 7.93 -12.83 -7.25
C GLY A 117 6.56 -12.49 -7.81
N VAL A 118 5.49 -12.94 -7.17
CA VAL A 118 4.12 -12.57 -7.53
C VAL A 118 3.29 -12.28 -6.28
N VAL A 119 2.62 -11.14 -6.27
CA VAL A 119 1.54 -10.84 -5.32
C VAL A 119 0.23 -11.19 -6.01
N ILE A 120 -0.53 -12.12 -5.45
CA ILE A 120 -1.83 -12.53 -5.97
C ILE A 120 -2.91 -11.79 -5.18
N GLU A 121 -3.76 -11.00 -5.85
CA GLU A 121 -5.03 -10.53 -5.27
C GLU A 121 -6.08 -11.64 -5.44
N GLY A 122 -6.14 -12.52 -4.45
CA GLY A 122 -7.13 -13.59 -4.36
C GLY A 122 -8.51 -13.09 -3.93
N THR A 123 -9.47 -14.01 -3.80
CA THR A 123 -10.83 -13.68 -3.34
C THR A 123 -10.94 -13.80 -1.83
N GLY A 124 -11.82 -13.00 -1.21
CA GLY A 124 -12.19 -13.15 0.20
C GLY A 124 -10.99 -13.20 1.16
N LEU A 125 -10.83 -14.31 1.87
CA LEU A 125 -9.75 -14.52 2.84
C LEU A 125 -8.39 -14.89 2.21
N GLY A 126 -8.25 -14.82 0.88
CA GLY A 126 -7.00 -15.13 0.16
C GLY A 126 -7.08 -16.35 -0.74
N HIS A 127 -8.23 -16.63 -1.34
CA HIS A 127 -8.42 -17.84 -2.14
C HIS A 127 -8.12 -17.65 -3.63
N VAL A 128 -7.69 -18.73 -4.26
CA VAL A 128 -7.66 -18.94 -5.72
C VAL A 128 -8.40 -20.24 -6.03
N ASN A 129 -8.66 -20.52 -7.30
CA ASN A 129 -9.19 -21.85 -7.66
C ASN A 129 -8.16 -22.96 -7.36
N SER A 130 -8.63 -24.17 -7.08
CA SER A 130 -7.77 -25.32 -6.77
C SER A 130 -6.85 -25.70 -7.92
N LYS A 131 -7.24 -25.44 -9.17
CA LYS A 131 -6.44 -25.73 -10.37
C LYS A 131 -5.17 -24.86 -10.46
N SER A 132 -5.15 -23.69 -9.82
CA SER A 132 -3.97 -22.83 -9.72
C SER A 132 -2.92 -23.34 -8.73
N ILE A 133 -3.31 -24.16 -7.75
CA ILE A 133 -2.43 -24.58 -6.66
C ILE A 133 -1.19 -25.36 -7.15
N PRO A 134 -1.29 -26.32 -8.09
CA PRO A 134 -0.11 -26.99 -8.64
C PRO A 134 0.87 -26.03 -9.33
N PHE A 135 0.38 -24.97 -9.98
CA PHE A 135 1.22 -23.97 -10.65
C PHE A 135 1.96 -23.10 -9.64
N ILE A 136 1.24 -22.62 -8.62
CA ILE A 136 1.81 -21.86 -7.52
C ILE A 136 2.90 -22.68 -6.83
N ARG A 137 2.63 -23.95 -6.55
CA ARG A 137 3.60 -24.88 -5.97
C ARG A 137 4.86 -25.00 -6.83
N ARG A 138 4.71 -25.30 -8.13
CA ARG A 138 5.86 -25.38 -9.04
C ARG A 138 6.66 -24.07 -9.09
N PHE A 139 5.98 -22.92 -9.13
CA PHE A 139 6.67 -21.63 -9.13
C PHE A 139 7.51 -21.44 -7.86
N THR A 140 6.98 -21.80 -6.70
CA THR A 140 7.72 -21.74 -5.43
C THR A 140 8.87 -22.75 -5.35
N GLU A 141 8.69 -23.96 -5.88
CA GLU A 141 9.74 -24.99 -5.92
C GLU A 141 10.93 -24.57 -6.80
N HIS A 142 10.70 -23.71 -7.80
CA HIS A 142 11.76 -23.14 -8.64
C HIS A 142 12.33 -21.83 -8.09
N GLY A 143 12.08 -21.51 -6.81
CA GLY A 143 12.64 -20.36 -6.11
C GLY A 143 11.86 -19.05 -6.26
N GLY A 144 10.67 -19.09 -6.88
CA GLY A 144 9.78 -17.93 -6.95
C GLY A 144 9.10 -17.62 -5.62
N LEU A 145 8.92 -16.33 -5.31
CA LEU A 145 8.19 -15.89 -4.12
C LEU A 145 6.71 -15.63 -4.42
N VAL A 146 5.79 -16.21 -3.67
CA VAL A 146 4.35 -15.95 -3.80
C VAL A 146 3.82 -15.29 -2.53
N CYS A 147 3.15 -14.16 -2.68
CA CYS A 147 2.43 -13.49 -1.60
C CYS A 147 0.94 -13.45 -1.94
N MET A 148 0.07 -13.64 -0.94
CA MET A 148 -1.37 -13.52 -1.10
C MET A 148 -1.88 -12.21 -0.48
N ALA A 149 -2.68 -11.50 -1.25
CA ALA A 149 -3.52 -10.40 -0.83
C ALA A 149 -4.99 -10.73 -1.15
N SER A 150 -5.91 -9.91 -0.65
CA SER A 150 -7.32 -10.00 -1.03
C SER A 150 -7.69 -8.87 -1.99
N GLN A 151 -8.59 -9.16 -2.92
CA GLN A 151 -9.30 -8.13 -3.69
C GLN A 151 -10.19 -7.26 -2.80
N CYS A 152 -10.62 -7.77 -1.65
CA CYS A 152 -11.31 -6.99 -0.64
C CYS A 152 -10.29 -6.04 0.01
N ILE A 153 -10.49 -4.73 -0.20
CA ILE A 153 -9.60 -3.69 0.33
C ILE A 153 -9.58 -3.68 1.87
N ASN A 154 -10.75 -3.94 2.47
CA ASN A 154 -10.89 -4.00 3.91
C ASN A 154 -10.89 -5.46 4.37
N GLY A 155 -10.04 -5.78 5.33
CA GLY A 155 -9.96 -7.10 5.95
C GLY A 155 -8.54 -7.61 6.09
N ARG A 156 -8.42 -8.89 6.45
CA ARG A 156 -7.16 -9.60 6.59
C ARG A 156 -7.29 -10.97 5.92
N VAL A 157 -6.26 -11.35 5.18
CA VAL A 157 -6.11 -12.70 4.63
C VAL A 157 -5.97 -13.71 5.78
N SER A 158 -6.63 -14.86 5.65
CA SER A 158 -6.61 -15.97 6.61
C SER A 158 -6.74 -17.27 5.82
N MET A 159 -5.60 -17.83 5.42
CA MET A 159 -5.49 -19.07 4.66
C MET A 159 -4.89 -20.18 5.50
#